data_AF-A0A9D9QZ15-F1
#
_entry.id   AF-A0A9D9QZ15-F1
#
_cell.length_a   1.000
_cell.length_b   1.000
_cell.length_c   1.000
_cell.angle_alpha   90.00
_cell.angle_beta   90.00
_cell.angle_gamma   90.00
#
_symmetry.space_group_name_H-M   'P 1'
#
loop_
_entity.id
_entity.type
_entity.pdbx_description
1 polymer ?
#
loop_
_entity_poly.entity_id
_entity_poly.type
_entity_poly.pdbx_seq_one_letter_code
_entity_poly.pdbx_strand_id
1 'polypeptide(L)'
;MSSENDDNNHDDNGHSPDSGEHKAFRFTIDNGEVTEVFEIKDGVPEPKSIDDDGTETYAVSSDGVVTRTEVKPFGTEITRYADIDGDGNYNRISELWQSAPDAPGAGHFKFEDDLSYSSSDGDDNIAVRGGEDCHGGQGADDFVIREAVHLRIADFNSNEDGLIIFDTGLGLTSVDHLASFVTGIRRSDDDLDFIVDFGSVASITLVGVASDQISWDDVSVLS
;
A
#
# COMPACT_ATOMS: atom_id res chain seq x y z
N MET A 1 2.85 -62.53 18.12
CA MET A 1 3.00 -61.37 19.02
C MET A 1 2.93 -60.16 18.12
N SER A 2 1.76 -59.53 18.10
CA SER A 2 1.49 -58.29 17.38
C SER A 2 1.98 -57.12 18.22
N SER A 3 2.50 -56.09 17.57
CA SER A 3 2.79 -54.79 18.18
C SER A 3 2.29 -53.71 17.22
N GLU A 4 1.17 -53.10 17.59
CA GLU A 4 0.70 -51.79 17.14
C GLU A 4 1.07 -50.77 18.24
N ASN A 5 1.67 -49.64 17.85
CA ASN A 5 1.16 -48.28 18.09
C ASN A 5 2.17 -47.23 17.61
N ASP A 6 1.69 -46.43 16.65
CA ASP A 6 1.81 -44.98 16.41
C ASP A 6 2.89 -44.14 17.13
N ASP A 7 3.52 -43.24 16.36
CA ASP A 7 3.44 -41.79 16.61
C ASP A 7 4.08 -40.96 15.47
N ASN A 8 3.21 -40.21 14.79
CA ASN A 8 3.34 -38.83 14.30
C ASN A 8 4.73 -38.20 14.07
N ASN A 9 4.97 -37.77 12.83
CA ASN A 9 5.46 -36.40 12.62
C ASN A 9 4.87 -35.84 11.32
N HIS A 10 3.69 -35.23 11.48
CA HIS A 10 3.14 -34.23 10.58
C HIS A 10 3.78 -32.88 10.96
N ASP A 11 3.65 -31.88 10.08
CA ASP A 11 3.98 -30.47 10.30
C ASP A 11 5.41 -30.05 9.92
N ASP A 12 5.75 -30.21 8.64
CA ASP A 12 6.50 -29.14 7.97
C ASP A 12 5.52 -27.97 7.81
N ASN A 13 5.47 -27.16 8.87
CA ASN A 13 4.77 -25.90 8.91
C ASN A 13 5.22 -25.06 7.72
N GLY A 14 4.31 -24.89 6.76
CA GLY A 14 4.35 -23.80 5.80
C GLY A 14 4.49 -22.50 6.55
N HIS A 15 5.73 -22.06 6.71
CA HIS A 15 6.06 -20.72 7.10
C HIS A 15 5.87 -19.87 5.84
N SER A 16 4.60 -19.65 5.49
CA SER A 16 4.27 -18.48 4.68
C SER A 16 4.51 -17.32 5.64
N PRO A 17 5.54 -16.48 5.43
CA PRO A 17 5.66 -15.26 6.20
C PRO A 17 4.34 -14.51 6.00
N ASP A 18 3.76 -14.10 7.12
CA ASP A 18 2.52 -13.34 7.24
C ASP A 18 2.46 -12.29 6.12
N SER A 19 1.77 -12.62 5.04
CA SER A 19 1.62 -11.74 3.89
C SER A 19 0.70 -10.64 4.36
N GLY A 20 1.23 -9.43 4.57
CA GLY A 20 0.41 -8.25 4.81
C GLY A 20 -0.71 -8.24 3.77
N GLU A 21 -1.93 -8.57 4.19
CA GLU A 21 -3.01 -8.82 3.25
C GLU A 21 -3.43 -7.48 2.64
N HIS A 22 -2.88 -7.17 1.46
CA HIS A 22 -3.40 -6.10 0.63
C HIS A 22 -4.86 -6.38 0.33
N LYS A 23 -5.69 -5.33 0.31
CA LYS A 23 -7.12 -5.47 0.02
C LYS A 23 -7.33 -6.26 -1.26
N ALA A 24 -8.16 -7.30 -1.16
CA ALA A 24 -8.56 -8.12 -2.29
C ALA A 24 -9.85 -7.56 -2.92
N PHE A 25 -9.98 -7.74 -4.22
CA PHE A 25 -11.11 -7.26 -5.01
C PHE A 25 -11.65 -8.40 -5.87
N ARG A 26 -12.94 -8.34 -6.23
CA ARG A 26 -13.53 -9.23 -7.24
C ARG A 26 -14.17 -8.42 -8.33
N PHE A 27 -13.88 -8.78 -9.57
CA PHE A 27 -14.46 -8.17 -10.76
C PHE A 27 -15.37 -9.17 -11.47
N THR A 28 -16.61 -8.78 -11.75
CA THR A 28 -17.45 -9.52 -12.72
C THR A 28 -17.10 -9.00 -14.10
N ILE A 29 -16.51 -9.85 -14.96
CA ILE A 29 -16.10 -9.49 -16.32
C ILE A 29 -17.02 -10.22 -17.30
N ASP A 30 -17.80 -9.46 -18.08
CA ASP A 30 -18.65 -10.00 -19.15
C ASP A 30 -18.21 -9.42 -20.49
N ASN A 31 -17.94 -10.30 -21.47
CA ASN A 31 -17.49 -9.91 -22.81
C ASN A 31 -16.28 -8.92 -22.83
N GLY A 32 -15.38 -9.02 -21.85
CA GLY A 32 -14.18 -8.17 -21.73
C GLY A 32 -14.41 -6.84 -21.01
N GLU A 33 -15.62 -6.59 -20.48
CA GLU A 33 -15.97 -5.39 -19.74
C GLU A 33 -16.25 -5.72 -18.27
N VAL A 34 -15.77 -4.88 -17.36
CA VAL A 34 -16.11 -4.98 -15.93
C VAL A 34 -17.55 -4.51 -15.74
N THR A 35 -18.41 -5.37 -15.20
CA THR A 35 -19.84 -5.09 -14.97
C THR A 35 -20.21 -5.00 -13.50
N GLU A 36 -19.38 -5.53 -12.60
CA GLU A 36 -19.51 -5.36 -11.15
C GLU A 36 -18.12 -5.36 -10.50
N VAL A 37 -17.98 -4.61 -9.40
CA VAL A 37 -16.76 -4.55 -8.59
C VAL A 37 -17.12 -4.81 -7.13
N PHE A 38 -16.34 -5.64 -6.45
CA PHE A 38 -16.48 -5.92 -5.03
C PHE A 38 -15.13 -5.74 -4.33
N GLU A 39 -15.13 -5.11 -3.15
CA GLU A 39 -14.00 -5.19 -2.22
C GLU A 39 -14.26 -6.36 -1.27
N ILE A 40 -13.27 -7.22 -1.06
CA ILE A 40 -13.37 -8.32 -0.11
C ILE A 40 -12.92 -7.81 1.26
N LYS A 41 -13.84 -7.78 2.24
CA LYS A 41 -13.55 -7.43 3.63
C LYS A 41 -13.92 -8.56 4.55
N ASP A 42 -12.99 -9.02 5.36
CA ASP A 42 -13.19 -10.16 6.26
C ASP A 42 -13.76 -11.40 5.52
N GLY A 43 -13.32 -11.62 4.28
CA GLY A 43 -13.82 -12.68 3.39
C GLY A 43 -15.21 -12.44 2.80
N VAL A 44 -15.83 -11.29 3.04
CA VAL A 44 -17.16 -10.92 2.55
C VAL A 44 -17.04 -9.94 1.38
N PRO A 45 -17.64 -10.23 0.20
CA PRO A 45 -17.67 -9.29 -0.91
C PRO A 45 -18.64 -8.14 -0.62
N GLU A 46 -18.13 -6.92 -0.57
CA GLU A 46 -18.90 -5.68 -0.48
C GLU A 46 -18.95 -5.00 -1.86
N PRO A 47 -20.13 -4.74 -2.43
CA PRO A 47 -20.23 -4.10 -3.74
C PRO A 47 -19.68 -2.68 -3.69
N LYS A 48 -18.88 -2.34 -4.71
CA LYS A 48 -18.46 -0.97 -5.03
C LYS A 48 -19.31 -0.44 -6.17
N SER A 49 -19.60 0.86 -6.14
CA SER A 49 -20.25 1.50 -7.27
C SER A 49 -19.27 1.48 -8.43
N ILE A 50 -19.69 0.94 -9.57
CA ILE A 50 -19.13 1.42 -10.84
C ILE A 50 -19.79 2.77 -11.06
N ASP A 51 -18.96 3.78 -11.29
CA ASP A 51 -19.46 5.13 -11.47
C ASP A 51 -20.38 5.24 -12.69
N ASP A 52 -21.45 6.03 -12.53
CA ASP A 52 -22.44 6.34 -13.57
C ASP A 52 -22.20 7.73 -14.19
N ASP A 53 -21.28 8.54 -13.63
CA ASP A 53 -21.02 9.92 -14.08
C ASP A 53 -19.83 10.08 -15.06
N GLY A 54 -19.07 8.99 -15.27
CA GLY A 54 -17.99 8.88 -16.25
C GLY A 54 -16.62 9.32 -15.72
N THR A 55 -16.49 9.55 -14.41
CA THR A 55 -15.23 9.82 -13.73
C THR A 55 -14.48 8.55 -13.35
N GLU A 56 -15.14 7.40 -13.19
CA GLU A 56 -14.46 6.10 -13.00
C GLU A 56 -14.68 5.17 -14.20
N THR A 57 -13.61 4.57 -14.71
CA THR A 57 -13.67 3.60 -15.81
C THR A 57 -12.79 2.39 -15.54
N TYR A 58 -13.17 1.26 -16.13
CA TYR A 58 -12.43 -0.01 -16.02
C TYR A 58 -12.12 -0.54 -17.41
N ALA A 59 -10.91 -1.06 -17.59
CA ALA A 59 -10.48 -1.76 -18.79
C ALA A 59 -9.82 -3.08 -18.41
N VAL A 60 -10.05 -4.14 -19.20
CA VAL A 60 -9.41 -5.45 -19.01
C VAL A 60 -8.45 -5.69 -20.16
N SER A 61 -7.17 -5.90 -19.87
CA SER A 61 -6.18 -6.25 -20.88
C SER A 61 -6.20 -7.75 -21.21
N SER A 62 -5.51 -8.15 -22.29
CA SER A 62 -5.51 -9.54 -22.78
C SER A 62 -4.88 -10.55 -21.83
N ASP A 63 -4.03 -10.09 -20.92
CA ASP A 63 -3.39 -10.85 -19.85
C ASP A 63 -4.23 -10.89 -18.56
N GLY A 64 -5.43 -10.30 -18.56
CA GLY A 64 -6.36 -10.33 -17.45
C GLY A 64 -6.18 -9.21 -16.42
N VAL A 65 -5.20 -8.32 -16.59
CA VAL A 65 -5.05 -7.17 -15.69
C VAL A 65 -6.23 -6.22 -15.84
N VAL A 66 -6.83 -5.85 -14.70
CA VAL A 66 -7.88 -4.84 -14.65
C VAL A 66 -7.25 -3.49 -14.36
N THR A 67 -7.49 -2.51 -15.21
CA THR A 67 -7.05 -1.12 -15.01
C THR A 67 -8.26 -0.26 -14.68
N ARG A 68 -8.26 0.34 -13.49
CA ARG A 68 -9.21 1.36 -13.07
C ARG A 68 -8.62 2.74 -13.31
N THR A 69 -9.39 3.63 -13.90
CA THR A 69 -9.02 5.04 -14.11
C THR A 69 -10.06 5.91 -13.44
N GLU A 70 -9.66 6.68 -12.43
CA GLU A 70 -10.52 7.59 -11.68
C GLU A 70 -10.08 9.05 -11.90
N VAL A 71 -10.90 9.83 -12.59
CA VAL A 71 -10.69 11.25 -12.88
C VAL A 71 -11.15 12.08 -11.69
N LYS A 72 -10.21 12.76 -11.05
CA LYS A 72 -10.46 13.70 -9.95
C LYS A 72 -10.23 15.14 -10.43
N PRO A 73 -10.71 16.16 -9.70
CA PRO A 73 -10.57 17.56 -10.12
C PRO A 73 -9.12 18.03 -10.39
N PHE A 74 -8.13 17.37 -9.77
CA PHE A 74 -6.72 17.79 -9.81
C PHE A 74 -5.81 16.81 -10.56
N GLY A 75 -6.36 15.70 -11.07
CA GLY A 75 -5.57 14.67 -11.74
C GLY A 75 -6.35 13.38 -11.86
N THR A 76 -5.70 12.38 -12.44
CA THR A 76 -6.27 11.06 -12.68
C THR A 76 -5.46 10.04 -11.91
N GLU A 77 -6.15 9.19 -11.15
CA GLU A 77 -5.57 8.03 -10.50
C GLU A 77 -5.79 6.81 -11.41
N ILE A 78 -4.72 6.09 -11.71
CA ILE A 78 -4.77 4.84 -12.47
C ILE A 78 -4.33 3.74 -11.52
N THR A 79 -5.21 2.78 -11.21
CA THR A 79 -4.89 1.62 -10.36
C THR A 79 -4.96 0.35 -11.21
N ARG A 80 -3.96 -0.53 -11.07
CA ARG A 80 -3.92 -1.82 -11.76
C ARG A 80 -4.09 -2.95 -10.76
N TYR A 81 -4.84 -3.97 -11.18
CA TYR A 81 -5.16 -5.14 -10.37
C TYR A 81 -4.87 -6.43 -11.13
N ALA A 82 -4.38 -7.44 -10.44
CA ALA A 82 -4.12 -8.77 -11.00
C ALA A 82 -4.58 -9.88 -10.06
N ASP A 83 -5.13 -10.95 -10.65
CA ASP A 83 -5.37 -12.24 -10.01
C ASP A 83 -4.14 -13.11 -10.28
N ILE A 84 -3.19 -13.11 -9.33
CA ILE A 84 -1.86 -13.70 -9.51
C ILE A 84 -1.91 -15.22 -9.30
N ASP A 85 -2.77 -15.71 -8.40
CA ASP A 85 -2.86 -17.13 -8.03
C ASP A 85 -4.02 -17.87 -8.72
N GLY A 86 -4.89 -17.15 -9.43
CA GLY A 86 -6.00 -17.70 -10.19
C GLY A 86 -7.20 -18.09 -9.33
N ASP A 87 -7.32 -17.55 -8.11
CA ASP A 87 -8.43 -17.83 -7.20
C ASP A 87 -9.69 -16.98 -7.50
N GLY A 88 -9.58 -16.00 -8.40
CA GLY A 88 -10.63 -15.07 -8.79
C GLY A 88 -10.67 -13.78 -7.97
N ASN A 89 -9.77 -13.61 -7.00
CA ASN A 89 -9.53 -12.39 -6.26
C ASN A 89 -8.34 -11.65 -6.88
N TYR A 90 -8.49 -10.34 -6.97
CA TYR A 90 -7.51 -9.44 -7.56
C TYR A 90 -6.89 -8.59 -6.46
N ASN A 91 -5.57 -8.51 -6.44
CA ASN A 91 -4.85 -7.57 -5.59
C ASN A 91 -4.45 -6.35 -6.41
N ARG A 92 -4.30 -5.21 -5.74
CA ARG A 92 -3.62 -4.06 -6.34
C ARG A 92 -2.17 -4.46 -6.62
N ILE A 93 -1.68 -4.12 -7.81
CA ILE A 93 -0.29 -4.35 -8.20
C ILE A 93 0.44 -3.05 -8.44
N SER A 94 -0.25 -2.02 -8.94
CA SER A 94 0.33 -0.69 -9.08
C SER A 94 -0.70 0.43 -9.03
N GLU A 95 -0.23 1.64 -8.77
CA GLU A 95 -0.99 2.86 -8.93
C GLU A 95 -0.12 3.98 -9.51
N LEU A 96 -0.75 4.86 -10.27
CA LEU A 96 -0.09 5.99 -10.91
C LEU A 96 -0.97 7.23 -10.74
N TRP A 97 -0.35 8.34 -10.37
CA TRP A 97 -1.01 9.64 -10.39
C TRP A 97 -0.58 10.44 -11.62
N GLN A 98 -1.54 10.97 -12.36
CA GLN A 98 -1.30 11.87 -13.48
C GLN A 98 -1.94 13.23 -13.20
N SER A 99 -1.12 14.25 -13.01
CA SER A 99 -1.61 15.62 -12.78
C SER A 99 -2.40 16.14 -13.97
N ALA A 100 -3.47 16.89 -13.71
CA ALA A 100 -4.18 17.57 -14.80
C ALA A 100 -3.32 18.74 -15.35
N PRO A 101 -3.25 18.95 -16.68
CA PRO A 101 -2.33 19.93 -17.31
C PRO A 101 -2.45 21.38 -16.82
N ASP A 102 -3.60 21.75 -16.25
CA ASP A 102 -3.91 23.10 -15.76
C ASP A 102 -4.41 23.12 -14.30
N ALA A 103 -4.07 22.10 -13.49
CA ALA A 103 -4.51 22.03 -12.09
C ALA A 103 -4.01 23.24 -11.27
N PRO A 104 -4.89 24.11 -10.73
CA PRO A 104 -4.46 25.28 -9.98
C PRO A 104 -4.03 24.91 -8.54
N GLY A 105 -2.88 25.41 -8.10
CA GLY A 105 -2.49 25.49 -6.68
C GLY A 105 -1.80 24.25 -6.06
N ALA A 106 -1.38 24.42 -4.80
CA ALA A 106 -0.89 23.33 -3.95
C ALA A 106 -2.04 22.35 -3.63
N GLY A 107 -1.71 21.07 -3.45
CA GLY A 107 -2.66 20.03 -3.03
C GLY A 107 -2.88 18.86 -4.00
N HIS A 108 -1.99 18.69 -4.97
CA HIS A 108 -1.92 17.50 -5.82
C HIS A 108 -0.63 16.73 -5.54
N PHE A 109 -0.66 15.43 -5.81
CA PHE A 109 0.50 14.56 -5.71
C PHE A 109 1.57 14.99 -6.71
N LYS A 110 2.83 14.98 -6.26
CA LYS A 110 4.02 15.35 -7.04
C LYS A 110 4.79 14.15 -7.54
N PHE A 111 4.64 13.02 -6.86
CA PHE A 111 5.20 11.76 -7.28
C PHE A 111 4.36 11.25 -8.45
N GLU A 112 4.92 11.27 -9.66
CA GLU A 112 4.21 10.88 -10.89
C GLU A 112 4.73 9.56 -11.47
N ASP A 113 5.66 8.88 -10.81
CA ASP A 113 6.06 7.53 -11.20
C ASP A 113 5.05 6.49 -10.68
N ASP A 114 5.06 5.31 -11.30
CA ASP A 114 4.25 4.17 -10.86
C ASP A 114 4.70 3.75 -9.45
N LEU A 115 3.73 3.57 -8.56
CA LEU A 115 3.92 3.00 -7.23
C LEU A 115 3.49 1.53 -7.26
N SER A 116 4.29 0.66 -6.67
CA SER A 116 4.04 -0.77 -6.56
C SER A 116 3.32 -1.11 -5.25
N TYR A 117 2.44 -2.11 -5.31
CA TYR A 117 1.87 -2.76 -4.13
C TYR A 117 2.54 -4.10 -3.83
N SER A 118 3.50 -4.53 -4.66
CA SER A 118 4.21 -5.79 -4.48
C SER A 118 5.70 -5.50 -4.49
N SER A 119 6.41 -5.96 -3.44
CA SER A 119 7.86 -5.91 -3.37
C SER A 119 8.50 -6.70 -4.51
N SER A 120 9.65 -6.24 -4.98
CA SER A 120 10.53 -7.00 -5.87
C SER A 120 11.93 -7.17 -5.25
N ASP A 121 12.88 -7.66 -6.06
CA ASP A 121 14.30 -7.76 -5.68
C ASP A 121 15.12 -6.52 -6.11
N GLY A 122 14.47 -5.50 -6.67
CA GLY A 122 15.11 -4.26 -7.11
C GLY A 122 14.43 -3.04 -6.54
N ASP A 123 15.07 -1.89 -6.72
CA ASP A 123 14.61 -0.60 -6.20
C ASP A 123 13.19 -0.25 -6.68
N ASP A 124 12.24 -0.26 -5.75
CA ASP A 124 10.82 -0.03 -6.00
C ASP A 124 10.33 1.27 -5.34
N ASN A 125 9.26 1.84 -5.91
CA ASN A 125 8.47 2.89 -5.25
C ASN A 125 7.24 2.25 -4.63
N ILE A 126 7.24 1.99 -3.33
CA ILE A 126 6.19 1.24 -2.64
C ILE A 126 5.03 2.17 -2.24
N ALA A 127 3.82 1.78 -2.61
CA ALA A 127 2.59 2.43 -2.19
C ALA A 127 2.29 2.10 -0.71
N VAL A 128 2.39 3.09 0.17
CA VAL A 128 2.02 2.92 1.59
C VAL A 128 0.55 3.29 1.79
N ARG A 129 -0.29 2.32 2.19
CA ARG A 129 -1.73 2.50 2.34
C ARG A 129 -2.28 1.96 3.66
N GLY A 130 -3.37 2.54 4.12
CA GLY A 130 -4.03 2.24 5.38
C GLY A 130 -4.81 0.93 5.32
N GLY A 131 -4.67 0.18 6.41
CA GLY A 131 -5.26 -1.15 6.56
C GLY A 131 -4.46 -2.27 5.90
N GLU A 132 -3.21 -2.01 5.52
CA GLU A 132 -2.30 -2.96 4.89
C GLU A 132 -0.91 -2.82 5.52
N ASP A 133 -0.15 -3.91 5.60
CA ASP A 133 1.27 -3.90 6.00
C ASP A 133 2.09 -3.88 4.70
N CYS A 134 2.68 -2.72 4.37
CA CYS A 134 3.49 -2.58 3.17
C CYS A 134 4.94 -3.03 3.40
N HIS A 135 5.56 -3.57 2.37
CA HIS A 135 6.91 -4.12 2.40
C HIS A 135 7.66 -3.77 1.11
N GLY A 136 8.95 -3.45 1.22
CA GLY A 136 9.84 -3.14 0.10
C GLY A 136 10.48 -4.36 -0.53
N GLY A 137 10.84 -5.36 0.29
CA GLY A 137 11.51 -6.56 -0.16
C GLY A 137 13.03 -6.42 -0.16
N GLN A 138 13.66 -6.55 -1.33
CA GLN A 138 15.09 -6.29 -1.50
C GLN A 138 15.25 -5.17 -2.52
N GLY A 139 16.23 -4.31 -2.30
CA GLY A 139 16.41 -3.12 -3.13
C GLY A 139 16.63 -1.91 -2.24
N ALA A 140 16.84 -0.76 -2.86
CA ALA A 140 16.76 0.51 -2.17
C ALA A 140 15.36 1.12 -2.41
N ASP A 141 14.39 0.77 -1.55
CA ASP A 141 12.99 1.06 -1.82
C ASP A 141 12.55 2.42 -1.25
N ASP A 142 11.76 3.16 -2.03
CA ASP A 142 11.11 4.41 -1.61
C ASP A 142 9.67 4.13 -1.15
N PHE A 143 9.33 4.48 0.08
CA PHE A 143 8.01 4.26 0.65
C PHE A 143 7.14 5.52 0.53
N VAL A 144 6.18 5.53 -0.40
CA VAL A 144 5.40 6.72 -0.78
C VAL A 144 4.03 6.77 -0.11
N ILE A 145 3.82 7.79 0.73
CA ILE A 145 2.62 8.04 1.51
C ILE A 145 1.78 9.15 0.86
N ARG A 146 0.51 8.83 0.56
CA ARG A 146 -0.45 9.78 -0.04
C ARG A 146 -1.69 10.07 0.82
N GLU A 147 -1.80 9.48 2.00
CA GLU A 147 -2.97 9.62 2.87
C GLU A 147 -2.60 9.78 4.35
N ALA A 148 -3.47 10.45 5.10
CA ALA A 148 -3.29 10.70 6.53
C ALA A 148 -4.18 9.77 7.35
N VAL A 149 -3.75 8.51 7.45
CA VAL A 149 -4.41 7.43 8.22
C VAL A 149 -3.37 6.69 9.08
N HIS A 150 -3.76 5.58 9.71
CA HIS A 150 -2.82 4.70 10.41
C HIS A 150 -2.14 3.77 9.40
N LEU A 151 -0.84 3.94 9.21
CA LEU A 151 -0.02 3.26 8.21
C LEU A 151 0.99 2.33 8.89
N ARG A 152 1.35 1.23 8.22
CA ARG A 152 2.31 0.23 8.70
C ARG A 152 3.30 -0.11 7.59
N ILE A 153 4.60 0.00 7.89
CA ILE A 153 5.72 -0.33 7.00
C ILE A 153 6.53 -1.44 7.69
N ALA A 154 6.64 -2.61 7.05
CA ALA A 154 7.02 -3.85 7.72
C ALA A 154 8.53 -4.10 7.78
N ASP A 155 9.30 -3.63 6.80
CA ASP A 155 10.69 -4.05 6.56
C ASP A 155 11.65 -2.89 6.28
N PHE A 156 11.25 -1.65 6.58
CA PHE A 156 12.09 -0.48 6.33
C PHE A 156 13.46 -0.55 7.02
N ASN A 157 14.52 -0.33 6.24
CA ASN A 157 15.91 -0.27 6.69
C ASN A 157 16.62 0.94 6.10
N SER A 158 16.85 1.98 6.90
CA SER A 158 17.55 3.23 6.49
C SER A 158 18.95 3.06 5.91
N ASN A 159 19.60 1.91 6.07
CA ASN A 159 20.94 1.66 5.50
C ASN A 159 20.88 1.04 4.10
N GLU A 160 19.73 0.49 3.71
CA GLU A 160 19.54 -0.27 2.48
C GLU A 160 18.48 0.41 1.59
N ASP A 161 17.37 0.82 2.19
CA ASP A 161 16.25 1.49 1.54
C ASP A 161 16.53 2.95 1.18
N GLY A 162 15.63 3.48 0.35
CA GLY A 162 15.57 4.89 0.01
C GLY A 162 14.91 5.72 1.10
N LEU A 163 13.82 6.39 0.76
CA LEU A 163 13.18 7.41 1.60
C LEU A 163 11.74 7.05 1.94
N ILE A 164 11.29 7.50 3.10
CA ILE A 164 9.86 7.62 3.38
C ILE A 164 9.39 8.96 2.82
N ILE A 165 8.64 8.90 1.72
CA ILE A 165 8.21 10.07 0.95
C ILE A 165 6.77 10.44 1.29
N PHE A 166 6.58 11.63 1.85
CA PHE A 166 5.27 12.22 2.08
C PHE A 166 4.86 13.06 0.88
N ASP A 167 3.94 12.52 0.08
CA ASP A 167 3.31 13.19 -1.05
C ASP A 167 1.80 13.23 -0.84
N THR A 168 1.36 13.87 0.24
CA THR A 168 -0.02 13.73 0.73
C THR A 168 -1.03 14.65 0.04
N GLY A 169 -0.57 15.64 -0.73
CA GLY A 169 -1.45 16.70 -1.23
C GLY A 169 -2.12 17.53 -0.13
N LEU A 170 -1.72 17.41 1.14
CA LEU A 170 -2.32 18.14 2.27
C LEU A 170 -1.64 19.50 2.54
N GLY A 171 -0.79 19.95 1.62
CA GLY A 171 -0.06 21.22 1.75
C GLY A 171 1.10 21.18 2.73
N LEU A 172 1.68 19.99 2.97
CA LEU A 172 2.99 19.88 3.61
C LEU A 172 4.02 20.58 2.73
N THR A 173 4.97 21.30 3.36
CA THR A 173 5.92 22.16 2.63
C THR A 173 7.39 21.81 2.89
N SER A 174 7.65 21.03 3.94
CA SER A 174 9.00 20.62 4.33
C SER A 174 8.93 19.55 5.41
N VAL A 175 10.06 18.87 5.65
CA VAL A 175 10.23 17.94 6.77
C VAL A 175 10.00 18.64 8.11
N ASP A 176 10.48 19.87 8.30
CA ASP A 176 10.21 20.66 9.52
C ASP A 176 8.71 20.92 9.74
N HIS A 177 7.97 21.18 8.65
CA HIS A 177 6.52 21.38 8.72
C HIS A 177 5.81 20.08 9.11
N LEU A 178 6.18 18.95 8.49
CA LEU A 178 5.70 17.62 8.89
C LEU A 178 6.00 17.31 10.37
N ALA A 179 7.25 17.53 10.79
CA ALA A 179 7.70 17.30 12.16
C ALA A 179 6.91 18.12 13.18
N SER A 180 6.44 19.32 12.81
CA SER A 180 5.61 20.15 13.68
C SER A 180 4.24 19.54 14.00
N PHE A 181 3.77 18.56 13.21
CA PHE A 181 2.54 17.81 13.48
C PHE A 181 2.76 16.56 14.33
N VAL A 182 4.01 16.18 14.63
CA VAL A 182 4.28 15.03 15.49
C VAL A 182 3.80 15.32 16.91
N THR A 183 2.94 14.45 17.41
CA THR A 183 2.35 14.54 18.75
C THR A 183 2.92 13.51 19.73
N GLY A 184 3.51 12.44 19.20
CA GLY A 184 4.10 11.36 19.99
C GLY A 184 5.09 10.55 19.17
N ILE A 185 6.12 10.08 19.84
CA ILE A 185 7.02 9.04 19.35
C ILE A 185 7.08 7.99 20.45
N ARG A 186 6.75 6.75 20.11
CA ARG A 186 6.65 5.66 21.09
C ARG A 186 7.02 4.31 20.47
N ARG A 187 7.11 3.33 21.35
CA ARG A 187 7.28 1.93 20.99
C ARG A 187 5.95 1.20 21.15
N SER A 188 5.78 0.08 20.45
CA SER A 188 4.72 -0.88 20.74
C SER A 188 4.92 -1.50 22.13
N ASP A 189 3.88 -2.18 22.65
CA ASP A 189 3.91 -2.78 24.00
C ASP A 189 4.97 -3.89 24.14
N ASP A 190 5.34 -4.54 23.04
CA ASP A 190 6.40 -5.55 22.95
C ASP A 190 7.79 -4.95 22.64
N ASP A 191 7.88 -3.63 22.52
CA ASP A 191 9.10 -2.87 22.20
C ASP A 191 9.75 -3.27 20.87
N LEU A 192 8.97 -3.76 19.90
CA LEU A 192 9.46 -4.13 18.56
C LEU A 192 9.26 -3.01 17.54
N ASP A 193 8.11 -2.32 17.57
CA ASP A 193 7.72 -1.37 16.53
C ASP A 193 8.02 0.07 16.94
N PHE A 194 8.43 0.89 15.97
CA PHE A 194 8.60 2.33 16.15
C PHE A 194 7.38 3.05 15.61
N ILE A 195 6.74 3.88 16.44
CA ILE A 195 5.46 4.51 16.09
C ILE A 195 5.56 6.02 16.25
N VAL A 196 5.22 6.74 15.18
CA VAL A 196 5.11 8.20 15.14
C VAL A 196 3.62 8.58 15.04
N ASP A 197 3.11 9.30 16.02
CA ASP A 197 1.70 9.70 16.10
C ASP A 197 1.52 11.16 15.63
N PHE A 198 0.58 11.39 14.70
CA PHE A 198 0.16 12.70 14.19
C PHE A 198 -1.24 13.05 14.68
N GLY A 199 -1.37 13.25 15.99
CA GLY A 199 -2.64 13.44 16.68
C GLY A 199 -3.47 12.16 16.72
N SER A 200 -4.79 12.29 16.70
CA SER A 200 -5.71 11.15 16.73
C SER A 200 -6.11 10.64 15.34
N VAL A 201 -5.56 11.22 14.27
CA VAL A 201 -6.04 10.98 12.89
C VAL A 201 -5.11 10.09 12.09
N ALA A 202 -3.82 10.09 12.40
CA ALA A 202 -2.82 9.35 11.64
C ALA A 202 -1.66 8.91 12.53
N SER A 203 -1.04 7.80 12.14
CA SER A 203 0.21 7.32 12.71
C SER A 203 0.99 6.56 11.66
N ILE A 204 2.30 6.49 11.82
CA ILE A 204 3.16 5.60 11.03
C ILE A 204 3.82 4.64 11.99
N THR A 205 3.60 3.35 11.77
CA THR A 205 4.26 2.26 12.46
C THR A 205 5.32 1.68 11.54
N LEU A 206 6.57 1.68 11.98
CA LEU A 206 7.67 0.96 11.36
C LEU A 206 7.88 -0.32 12.17
N VAL A 207 7.50 -1.44 11.59
CA VAL A 207 7.49 -2.74 12.26
C VAL A 207 8.93 -3.21 12.43
N GLY A 208 9.29 -3.64 13.63
CA GLY A 208 10.63 -4.17 13.92
C GLY A 208 11.80 -3.18 13.82
N VAL A 209 11.57 -1.91 13.43
CA VAL A 209 12.62 -0.88 13.32
C VAL A 209 12.95 -0.30 14.68
N ALA A 210 14.22 -0.28 15.07
CA ALA A 210 14.66 0.37 16.32
C ALA A 210 14.75 1.89 16.17
N SER A 211 14.61 2.63 17.28
CA SER A 211 14.53 4.10 17.27
C SER A 211 15.82 4.81 16.85
N ASP A 212 16.96 4.13 16.91
CA ASP A 212 18.27 4.62 16.44
C ASP A 212 18.56 4.25 14.98
N GLN A 213 17.68 3.48 14.33
CA GLN A 213 17.77 3.09 12.92
C GLN A 213 16.99 4.03 12.00
N ILE A 214 16.33 5.07 12.50
CA ILE A 214 15.64 6.05 11.67
C ILE A 214 15.86 7.48 12.15
N SER A 215 15.91 8.40 11.20
CA SER A 215 16.10 9.82 11.39
C SER A 215 15.25 10.64 10.42
N TRP A 216 15.28 11.97 10.57
CA TRP A 216 14.64 12.87 9.62
C TRP A 216 15.36 12.97 8.27
N ASP A 217 16.59 12.47 8.17
CA ASP A 217 17.32 12.41 6.89
C ASP A 217 16.74 11.33 5.97
N ASP A 218 16.01 10.36 6.53
CA ASP A 218 15.34 9.26 5.82
C ASP A 218 13.94 9.65 5.32
N VAL A 219 13.55 10.91 5.50
CA VAL A 219 12.20 11.41 5.21
C VAL A 219 12.25 12.52 4.17
N SER A 220 11.40 12.40 3.15
CA SER A 220 11.17 13.44 2.15
C SER A 220 9.74 13.96 2.22
N VAL A 221 9.54 15.24 1.92
CA VAL A 221 8.22 15.85 1.76
C VAL A 221 8.16 16.47 0.38
N LEU A 222 7.20 16.02 -0.42
CA LEU A 222 6.89 16.62 -1.72
C LEU A 222 5.72 17.60 -1.55
N SER A 223 5.87 18.80 -2.14
CA SER A 223 4.94 19.93 -1.97
C SER A 223 4.58 20.57 -3.29
#